data_AF-A0A1Q7PE30-F1
#
_entry.id   AF-A0A1Q7PE30-F1
#
_cell.length_a   1.000
_cell.length_b   1.000
_cell.length_c   1.000
_cell.angle_alpha   90.00
_cell.angle_beta   90.00
_cell.angle_gamma   90.00
#
_symmetry.space_group_name_H-M   'P 1'
#
loop_
_entity.id
_entity.type
_entity.pdbx_description
1 polymer ?
#
loop_
_entity_poly.entity_id
_entity_poly.type
_entity_poly.pdbx_seq_one_letter_code
_entity_poly.pdbx_strand_id
1 'polypeptide(L)'
;MTRNDLAGRWRADAAVLRRRGADQHAAVLESCAADLEAWARERDLEALTLEQAERESGYSYSALQKMVAAGRLRNVGESHRPRVRRGDLPKKARSMTPTACAGPDLANRVMTSRAAQKVDRHGL
;
A
#
# COMPACT_ATOMS: atom_id res chain seq x y z
N MET A 1 -8.57 0.83 2.17
CA MET A 1 -9.10 2.08 2.74
C MET A 1 -7.93 2.96 3.13
N THR A 2 -7.75 4.07 2.42
CA THR A 2 -6.70 5.07 2.64
C THR A 2 -7.16 6.15 3.62
N ARG A 3 -6.23 6.99 4.08
CA ARG A 3 -6.56 8.12 4.98
C ARG A 3 -7.46 9.15 4.31
N ASN A 4 -7.26 9.40 3.00
CA ASN A 4 -8.14 10.27 2.22
C ASN A 4 -9.54 9.67 2.08
N ASP A 5 -9.65 8.34 1.94
CA ASP A 5 -10.96 7.67 1.92
C ASP A 5 -11.70 7.89 3.24
N LEU A 6 -10.99 7.82 4.38
CA LEU A 6 -11.58 8.05 5.71
C LEU A 6 -12.04 9.51 5.88
N ALA A 7 -11.20 10.49 5.50
CA ALA A 7 -11.56 11.90 5.55
C ALA A 7 -12.78 12.20 4.66
N GLY A 8 -12.83 11.61 3.45
CA GLY A 8 -13.98 11.73 2.55
C GLY A 8 -15.27 11.17 3.16
N ARG A 9 -15.19 10.01 3.83
CA ARG A 9 -16.33 9.42 4.53
C ARG A 9 -16.84 10.32 5.66
N TRP A 10 -15.94 10.85 6.50
CA TRP A 10 -16.33 11.76 7.59
C TRP A 10 -17.00 13.04 7.08
N ARG A 11 -16.58 13.56 5.93
CA ARG A 11 -17.30 14.68 5.30
C ARG A 11 -18.69 14.30 4.81
N ALA A 12 -18.85 13.12 4.22
CA ALA A 12 -20.16 12.62 3.83
C ALA A 12 -21.09 12.47 5.05
N ASP A 13 -20.58 11.92 6.15
CA ASP A 13 -21.31 11.76 7.40
C ASP A 13 -21.67 13.12 8.03
N ALA A 14 -20.76 14.10 8.01
CA ALA A 14 -21.03 15.46 8.46
C ALA A 14 -22.14 16.14 7.64
N ALA A 15 -22.15 15.95 6.32
CA ALA A 15 -23.20 16.46 5.45
C ALA A 15 -24.58 15.86 5.80
N VAL A 16 -24.62 14.58 6.17
CA VAL A 16 -25.86 13.93 6.65
C VAL A 16 -26.30 14.54 7.99
N LEU A 17 -25.38 14.79 8.91
CA LEU A 17 -25.67 15.39 10.21
C LEU A 17 -26.21 16.82 10.09
N ARG A 18 -25.64 17.66 9.22
CA ARG A 18 -26.17 19.00 8.95
C ARG A 18 -27.61 18.96 8.43
N ARG A 19 -27.90 18.06 7.48
CA ARG A 19 -29.28 17.89 6.97
C ARG A 19 -30.28 17.50 8.05
N ARG A 20 -29.81 16.88 9.14
CA ARG A 20 -30.63 16.45 10.28
C ARG A 20 -30.66 17.47 11.42
N GLY A 21 -30.04 18.65 11.25
CA GLY A 21 -29.96 19.70 12.28
C GLY A 21 -28.97 19.41 13.41
N ALA A 22 -28.08 18.42 13.24
CA ALA A 22 -27.07 18.06 14.23
C ALA A 22 -25.75 18.83 13.98
N ASP A 23 -25.82 20.16 13.95
CA ASP A 23 -24.73 21.03 13.47
C ASP A 23 -23.43 20.88 14.26
N GLN A 24 -23.51 20.77 15.59
CA GLN A 24 -22.33 20.59 16.43
C GLN A 24 -21.58 19.29 16.12
N HIS A 25 -22.30 18.19 15.88
CA HIS A 25 -21.70 16.90 15.54
C HIS A 25 -21.09 16.92 14.13
N ALA A 26 -21.75 17.59 13.19
CA ALA A 26 -21.21 17.80 11.85
C ALA A 26 -19.90 18.58 11.90
N ALA A 27 -19.84 19.66 12.69
CA ALA A 27 -18.66 20.49 12.85
C ALA A 27 -17.47 19.69 13.42
N VAL A 28 -17.70 18.81 14.40
CA VAL A 28 -16.65 17.93 14.95
C VAL A 28 -16.09 17.01 13.88
N LEU A 29 -16.94 16.33 13.09
CA LEU A 29 -16.47 15.45 12.01
C LEU A 29 -15.71 16.21 10.92
N GLU A 30 -16.14 17.42 10.59
CA GLU A 30 -15.44 18.28 9.63
C GLU A 30 -14.06 18.69 10.14
N SER A 31 -13.95 19.05 11.42
CA SER A 31 -12.66 19.35 12.07
C SER A 31 -11.74 18.13 12.02
N CYS A 32 -12.21 16.96 12.43
CA CYS A 32 -11.40 15.74 12.39
C CYS A 32 -10.96 15.38 10.97
N ALA A 33 -11.83 15.55 9.96
CA ALA A 33 -11.48 15.32 8.56
C ALA A 33 -10.43 16.33 8.07
N ALA A 34 -10.55 17.60 8.47
CA ALA A 34 -9.57 18.63 8.14
C ALA A 34 -8.19 18.34 8.75
N ASP A 35 -8.14 17.94 10.02
CA ASP A 35 -6.89 17.59 10.71
C ASP A 35 -6.21 16.39 10.04
N LEU A 36 -6.99 15.36 9.68
CA LEU A 36 -6.48 14.17 9.01
C LEU A 36 -5.90 14.51 7.63
N GLU A 37 -6.55 15.40 6.88
CA GLU A 37 -6.05 15.86 5.60
C GLU A 37 -4.83 16.75 5.72
N ALA A 38 -4.80 17.66 6.69
CA ALA A 38 -3.64 18.50 6.96
C ALA A 38 -2.43 17.63 7.27
N TRP A 39 -2.58 16.66 8.18
CA TRP A 39 -1.54 15.69 8.50
C TRP A 39 -1.10 14.87 7.28
N ALA A 40 -2.05 14.43 6.44
CA ALA A 40 -1.72 13.68 5.22
C ALA A 40 -0.92 14.53 4.24
N ARG A 41 -1.33 15.79 4.02
CA ARG A 41 -0.62 16.75 3.14
C ARG A 41 0.78 17.04 3.66
N GLU A 42 0.93 17.31 4.95
CA GLU A 42 2.25 17.58 5.55
C GLU A 42 3.20 16.40 5.35
N ARG A 43 2.70 15.17 5.56
CA ARG A 43 3.48 13.98 5.30
C ARG A 43 3.85 13.81 3.84
N ASP A 44 2.94 14.08 2.92
CA ASP A 44 3.20 13.96 1.49
C ASP A 44 4.23 15.00 1.00
N LEU A 45 4.29 16.17 1.65
CA LEU A 45 5.25 17.23 1.37
C LEU A 45 6.64 16.98 1.97
N GLU A 46 6.77 16.02 2.88
CA GLU A 46 8.04 15.69 3.53
C GLU A 46 9.12 15.32 2.50
N ALA A 47 10.26 16.01 2.57
CA ALA A 47 11.38 15.82 1.67
C ALA A 47 12.29 14.68 2.16
N LEU A 48 12.18 13.53 1.51
CA LEU A 48 12.94 12.32 1.80
C LEU A 48 14.23 12.26 1.02
N THR A 49 15.27 11.68 1.63
CA THR A 49 16.47 11.26 0.90
C THR A 49 16.14 10.06 0.00
N LEU A 50 16.99 9.78 -1.00
CA LEU A 50 16.79 8.61 -1.85
C LEU A 50 16.84 7.28 -1.08
N GLU A 51 17.61 7.21 0.01
CA GLU A 51 17.66 6.03 0.90
C GLU A 51 16.35 5.84 1.68
N GLN A 52 15.76 6.94 2.18
CA GLN A 52 14.46 6.89 2.84
C GLN A 52 13.36 6.52 1.82
N ALA A 53 13.42 7.11 0.63
CA ALA A 53 12.53 6.82 -0.47
C ALA A 53 12.59 5.35 -0.92
N GLU A 54 13.76 4.73 -0.90
CA GLU A 54 13.93 3.31 -1.21
C GLU A 54 13.14 2.42 -0.24
N ARG A 55 13.28 2.69 1.06
CA ARG A 55 12.57 1.95 2.11
C ARG A 55 11.05 2.06 2.00
N GLU A 56 10.55 3.18 1.49
CA GLU A 56 9.11 3.44 1.39
C GLU A 56 8.49 2.99 0.07
N SER A 57 9.19 3.21 -1.04
CA SER A 57 8.68 2.93 -2.39
C SER A 57 8.93 1.49 -2.85
N GLY A 58 9.95 0.83 -2.29
CA GLY A 58 10.41 -0.49 -2.73
C GLY A 58 11.22 -0.45 -4.04
N TYR A 59 11.63 0.74 -4.49
CA TYR A 59 12.61 0.91 -5.57
C TYR A 59 14.02 1.08 -5.00
N SER A 60 15.01 0.47 -5.65
CA SER A 60 16.41 0.66 -5.28
C SER A 60 16.85 2.11 -5.49
N TYR A 61 17.79 2.58 -4.67
CA TYR A 61 18.43 3.89 -4.80
C TYR A 61 18.79 4.27 -6.25
N SER A 62 19.45 3.37 -6.98
CA SER A 62 19.90 3.61 -8.36
C SER A 62 18.75 3.84 -9.35
N ALA A 63 17.61 3.20 -9.13
CA ALA A 63 16.41 3.38 -9.95
C ALA A 63 15.77 4.73 -9.66
N LEU A 64 15.69 5.12 -8.38
CA LEU A 64 15.20 6.44 -7.96
C LEU A 64 16.09 7.56 -8.49
N GLN A 65 17.42 7.40 -8.41
CA GLN A 65 18.38 8.35 -8.95
C GLN A 65 18.21 8.55 -10.47
N LYS A 66 18.03 7.47 -11.23
CA LYS A 66 17.74 7.55 -12.68
C LYS A 66 16.42 8.28 -12.96
N MET A 67 15.38 8.06 -12.15
CA MET A 67 14.11 8.77 -12.30
C MET A 67 14.23 10.26 -12.01
N VAL A 68 15.04 10.65 -11.02
CA VAL A 68 15.35 12.05 -10.73
C VAL A 68 16.14 12.68 -11.88
N ALA A 69 17.19 12.01 -12.38
CA ALA A 69 17.99 12.49 -13.50
C ALA A 69 17.18 12.62 -14.80
N ALA A 70 16.22 11.73 -15.03
CA ALA A 70 15.29 11.79 -16.16
C ALA A 70 14.13 12.78 -15.97
N GLY A 71 14.08 13.53 -14.86
CA GLY A 71 13.02 14.50 -14.58
C GLY A 71 11.64 13.91 -14.24
N ARG A 72 11.55 12.59 -14.04
CA ARG A 72 10.30 11.91 -13.65
C ARG A 72 9.96 12.12 -12.18
N LEU A 73 10.99 12.27 -11.34
CA LEU A 73 10.87 12.64 -9.93
C LEU A 73 11.47 14.02 -9.74
N ARG A 74 10.69 14.92 -9.13
CA ARG A 74 11.18 16.27 -8.84
C ARG A 74 12.21 16.24 -7.72
N ASN A 75 13.41 16.74 -7.99
CA ASN A 75 14.39 17.02 -6.94
C ASN A 75 13.94 18.26 -6.16
N VAL A 76 13.71 18.12 -4.86
CA VAL A 76 13.40 19.21 -3.92
C VAL A 76 14.56 19.52 -2.96
N GLY A 77 15.70 18.86 -3.14
CA GLY A 77 16.93 19.09 -2.38
C GLY A 77 17.94 19.96 -3.14
N GLU A 78 19.21 19.82 -2.79
CA GLU A 78 20.32 20.56 -3.40
C GLU A 78 20.88 19.83 -4.63
N SER A 79 21.59 20.57 -5.49
CA SER A 79 22.46 19.98 -6.51
C SER A 79 23.49 19.09 -5.81
N HIS A 80 23.56 17.81 -6.21
CA HIS A 80 24.34 16.71 -5.59
C HIS A 80 23.77 16.04 -4.33
N ARG A 81 22.68 16.55 -3.73
CA ARG A 81 21.97 15.88 -2.62
C ARG A 81 20.47 15.79 -2.93
N PRO A 82 20.09 14.90 -3.85
CA PRO A 82 18.71 14.82 -4.30
C PRO A 82 17.78 14.39 -3.15
N ARG A 83 16.69 15.15 -3.00
CA ARG A 83 15.57 14.81 -2.13
C ARG A 83 14.30 14.77 -2.96
N VAL A 84 13.37 13.92 -2.56
CA VAL A 84 12.10 13.72 -3.26
C VAL A 84 10.97 13.82 -2.24
N ARG A 85 9.83 14.38 -2.65
CA ARG A 85 8.66 14.44 -1.78
C ARG A 85 8.07 13.05 -1.61
N ARG A 86 7.66 12.71 -0.40
CA ARG A 86 7.03 11.42 -0.09
C ARG A 86 5.81 11.14 -0.98
N GLY A 87 5.00 12.17 -1.27
CA GLY A 87 3.82 12.06 -2.12
C GLY A 87 4.12 11.79 -3.61
N ASP A 88 5.29 12.19 -4.08
CA ASP A 88 5.71 11.99 -5.48
C ASP A 88 6.29 10.58 -5.72
N LEU A 89 6.51 9.80 -4.66
CA LEU A 89 7.15 8.50 -4.77
C LEU A 89 6.29 7.51 -5.55
N PRO A 90 6.87 6.82 -6.55
CA PRO A 90 6.16 5.76 -7.26
C PRO A 90 5.90 4.61 -6.29
N LYS A 91 4.62 4.26 -6.11
CA LYS A 91 4.25 3.07 -5.33
C LYS A 91 4.47 1.85 -6.21
N LYS A 92 5.53 1.08 -5.96
CA LYS A 92 5.66 -0.24 -6.56
C LYS A 92 4.50 -1.06 -6.01
N ALA A 93 3.59 -1.53 -6.87
CA ALA A 93 2.64 -2.54 -6.47
C ALA A 93 3.49 -3.70 -5.92
N ARG A 94 3.40 -3.97 -4.62
CA ARG A 94 3.98 -5.19 -4.07
C ARG A 94 3.35 -6.30 -4.88
N SER A 95 4.13 -6.95 -5.73
CA SER A 95 3.76 -8.28 -6.17
C SER A 95 3.67 -9.05 -4.85
N MET A 96 2.44 -9.34 -4.43
CA MET A 96 2.21 -10.46 -3.56
C MET A 96 2.72 -11.65 -4.36
N THR A 97 4.02 -11.93 -4.28
CA THR A 97 4.47 -13.29 -4.51
C THR A 97 3.68 -14.05 -3.47
N PRO A 98 2.74 -14.95 -3.86
CA PRO A 98 2.10 -15.78 -2.88
C PRO A 98 3.24 -16.55 -2.23
N THR A 99 3.61 -16.17 -1.00
CA THR A 99 4.35 -17.05 -0.11
C THR A 99 3.56 -18.33 -0.16
N ALA A 100 4.18 -19.36 -0.73
CA ALA A 100 3.62 -20.68 -0.77
C ALA A 100 3.09 -20.98 0.63
N CYS A 101 1.77 -21.04 0.76
CA CYS A 101 1.16 -21.85 1.79
C CYS A 101 1.69 -23.26 1.51
N ALA A 102 2.82 -23.60 2.12
CA ALA A 102 3.30 -24.96 2.26
C ALA A 102 2.31 -25.67 3.22
N GLY A 103 1.08 -25.82 2.77
CA GLY A 103 0.24 -26.92 3.18
C GLY A 103 0.73 -28.15 2.41
N PRO A 104 0.72 -29.35 3.02
CA PRO A 104 1.10 -30.55 2.31
C PRO A 104 0.22 -30.69 1.07
N ASP A 105 0.86 -30.91 -0.08
CA ASP A 105 0.19 -31.24 -1.33
C ASP A 105 -0.50 -32.61 -1.19
N LEU A 106 -1.73 -32.57 -0.66
CA LEU A 106 -2.58 -33.73 -0.47
C LEU A 106 -2.97 -34.36 -1.82
N ALA A 107 -3.00 -33.57 -2.90
CA ALA A 107 -3.33 -34.07 -4.22
C ALA A 107 -2.25 -35.04 -4.72
N ASN A 108 -0.97 -34.71 -4.50
CA ASN A 108 0.14 -35.59 -4.88
C ASN A 108 0.21 -36.87 -4.02
N ARG A 109 -0.22 -36.82 -2.75
CA ARG A 109 -0.32 -38.00 -1.87
C ARG A 109 -1.46 -38.95 -2.26
N VAL A 110 -2.59 -38.44 -2.75
CA VAL A 110 -3.72 -39.29 -3.17
C VAL A 110 -3.44 -39.97 -4.52
N MET A 111 -2.70 -39.31 -5.42
CA MET A 111 -2.34 -39.93 -6.69
C MET A 111 -1.27 -41.02 -6.54
N THR A 112 -0.33 -40.86 -5.60
CA THR A 112 0.67 -41.90 -5.29
C THR A 112 0.10 -43.07 -4.49
N SER A 113 -0.90 -42.86 -3.60
CA SER A 113 -1.54 -43.96 -2.87
C SER A 113 -2.43 -44.84 -3.76
N ARG A 114 -3.02 -44.26 -4.81
CA ARG A 114 -3.83 -45.02 -5.78
C ARG A 114 -2.99 -45.88 -6.73
N ALA A 115 -1.71 -45.54 -6.91
CA ALA A 115 -0.76 -46.35 -7.67
C ALA A 115 -0.27 -47.59 -6.89
N ALA A 116 -0.20 -47.51 -5.55
CA ALA A 116 0.17 -48.64 -4.70
C ALA A 116 -0.95 -49.68 -4.52
N GLN A 117 -2.23 -49.29 -4.66
CA GLN A 117 -3.37 -50.19 -4.43
C GLN A 117 -3.74 -51.08 -5.63
N LYS A 118 -2.95 -51.07 -6.72
CA LYS A 118 -3.18 -51.90 -7.92
C LYS A 118 -2.25 -53.11 -8.04
N VAL A 119 -1.54 -53.49 -6.96
CA VAL A 119 -0.66 -54.67 -6.96
C VAL A 119 -1.28 -55.88 -6.21
N ASP A 120 -2.24 -55.69 -5.31
CA ASP A 120 -2.76 -56.79 -4.46
C ASP A 120 -4.16 -57.33 -4.84
N ARG A 121 -4.48 -57.41 -6.14
CA ARG A 121 -5.76 -58.01 -6.57
C ARG A 121 -5.68 -59.02 -7.72
N HIS A 122 -4.54 -59.64 -7.98
CA HIS A 122 -4.45 -60.85 -8.81
C HIS A 122 -3.46 -61.84 -8.20
N GLY A 123 -3.96 -62.86 -7.50
CA GLY A 123 -3.14 -63.94 -6.96
C GLY A 123 -3.88 -64.80 -5.94
N LEU A 124 -4.74 -65.69 -6.48
CA LEU A 124 -5.21 -66.98 -5.95
C LEU A 124 -5.62 -67.08 -4.47
#